data_AF-A0A7Y8HMR4-F1
#
_entry.id   AF-A0A7Y8HMR4-F1
#
_cell.length_a   1.000
_cell.length_b   1.000
_cell.length_c   1.000
_cell.angle_alpha   90.00
_cell.angle_beta   90.00
_cell.angle_gamma   90.00
#
_symmetry.space_group_name_H-M   'P 1'
#
loop_
_entity.id
_entity.type
_entity.pdbx_description
1 polymer ?
#
loop_
_entity_poly.entity_id
_entity_poly.type
_entity_poly.pdbx_seq_one_letter_code
_entity_poly.pdbx_strand_id
1 'polypeptide(L)'
;MIAYSKQSIQKDDIEAIVEALNGEFLTQGPKTLEFEKALSSYLDRKFVVTFNSATSALHGAYVAGGLKANDEIITSAITFAAT
;
A
#
# COMPACT_ATOMS: atom_id res chain seq x y z
N MET A 1 27.67 5.57 -14.44
CA MET A 1 27.16 4.60 -13.45
C MET A 1 25.74 4.24 -13.82
N ILE A 2 25.44 2.98 -14.09
CA ILE A 2 24.07 2.50 -14.35
C ILE A 2 23.54 1.94 -13.02
N ALA A 3 22.41 2.46 -12.55
CA ALA A 3 21.80 2.01 -11.30
C ALA A 3 20.88 0.82 -11.55
N TYR A 4 20.76 -0.07 -10.56
CA TYR A 4 19.86 -1.23 -10.61
C TYR A 4 18.38 -0.80 -10.62
N SER A 5 18.02 0.19 -9.80
CA SER A 5 16.68 0.81 -9.77
C SER A 5 16.78 2.28 -9.37
N LYS A 6 15.90 3.10 -9.92
CA LYS A 6 15.67 4.50 -9.55
C LYS A 6 14.18 4.79 -9.63
N GLN A 7 13.72 5.69 -8.78
CA GLN A 7 12.35 6.17 -8.80
C GLN A 7 12.12 6.99 -10.07
N SER A 8 10.94 6.84 -10.68
CA SER A 8 10.44 7.77 -11.69
C SER A 8 9.49 8.72 -10.97
N ILE A 9 9.92 9.97 -10.78
CA ILE A 9 9.12 11.03 -10.18
C ILE A 9 8.92 12.10 -11.24
N GLN A 10 7.67 12.40 -11.55
CA GLN A 10 7.23 13.36 -12.56
C GLN A 10 6.66 14.62 -11.91
N LYS A 11 6.29 15.62 -12.72
CA LYS A 11 5.84 16.92 -12.21
C LYS A 11 4.49 16.82 -11.47
N ASP A 12 3.59 15.99 -11.98
CA ASP A 12 2.29 15.71 -11.39
C ASP A 12 2.40 15.01 -10.02
N ASP A 13 3.40 14.14 -9.81
CA ASP A 13 3.68 13.59 -8.48
C ASP A 13 3.98 14.69 -7.44
N ILE A 14 4.79 15.69 -7.84
CA ILE A 14 5.15 16.82 -6.98
C ILE A 14 3.93 17.69 -6.72
N GLU A 15 3.14 17.98 -7.76
CA GLU A 15 1.90 18.76 -7.64
C GLU A 15 0.90 18.09 -6.69
N ALA A 16 0.73 16.77 -6.76
CA ALA A 16 -0.12 16.01 -5.86
C ALA A 16 0.35 16.09 -4.40
N ILE A 17 1.66 16.04 -4.16
CA ILE A 17 2.24 16.21 -2.82
C ILE A 17 2.01 17.64 -2.31
N VAL A 18 2.24 18.65 -3.13
CA VAL A 18 2.02 20.06 -2.75
C VAL A 18 0.55 20.32 -2.44
N GLU A 19 -0.37 19.72 -3.20
CA GLU A 19 -1.81 19.78 -2.91
C GLU A 19 -2.12 19.17 -1.54
N ALA A 20 -1.58 17.98 -1.24
CA ALA A 20 -1.77 17.34 0.05
C ALA A 20 -1.19 18.17 1.21
N LEU A 21 -0.01 18.77 1.03
CA LEU A 21 0.65 19.60 2.04
C LEU A 21 -0.08 20.91 2.34
N ASN A 22 -0.79 21.48 1.35
CA ASN A 22 -1.60 22.68 1.54
C ASN A 22 -3.03 22.37 2.02
N GLY A 23 -3.43 21.10 2.08
CA GLY A 23 -4.72 20.66 2.57
C GLY A 23 -4.83 20.64 4.09
N GLU A 24 -6.05 20.41 4.60
CA GLU A 24 -6.32 20.34 6.04
C GLU A 24 -5.83 19.04 6.70
N PHE A 25 -5.62 17.98 5.91
CA PHE A 25 -5.29 16.64 6.39
C PHE A 25 -3.95 16.16 5.84
N LEU A 26 -2.93 16.09 6.70
CA LEU A 26 -1.58 15.62 6.35
C LEU A 26 -1.38 14.10 6.53
N THR A 27 -2.26 13.43 7.28
CA THR A 27 -2.15 11.99 7.54
C THR A 27 -3.28 11.24 6.83
N GLN A 28 -4.17 10.60 7.57
CA GLN A 28 -5.36 10.00 6.99
C GLN A 28 -6.37 11.10 6.66
N GLY A 29 -6.93 11.06 5.46
CA GLY A 29 -7.86 12.07 5.00
C GLY A 29 -8.47 11.73 3.64
N PRO A 30 -9.11 12.71 2.99
CA PRO A 30 -9.80 12.51 1.71
C PRO A 30 -8.92 11.89 0.63
N LYS A 31 -7.64 12.28 0.55
CA LYS A 31 -6.67 11.75 -0.42
C LYS A 31 -6.46 10.23 -0.31
N THR A 32 -6.49 9.68 0.90
CA THR A 32 -6.43 8.21 1.11
C THR A 32 -7.67 7.53 0.52
N LEU A 33 -8.86 8.08 0.75
CA LEU A 33 -10.12 7.54 0.23
C LEU A 33 -10.22 7.64 -1.29
N GLU A 34 -9.76 8.76 -1.86
CA GLU A 34 -9.64 8.96 -3.30
C GLU A 34 -8.73 7.90 -3.93
N PHE A 35 -7.57 7.65 -3.31
CA PHE A 35 -6.62 6.64 -3.76
C PHE A 35 -7.20 5.22 -3.65
N GLU A 36 -7.86 4.88 -2.55
CA GLU A 36 -8.54 3.59 -2.37
C GLU A 36 -9.64 3.36 -3.41
N LYS A 37 -10.42 4.39 -3.74
CA LYS A 37 -11.46 4.32 -4.78
C LYS A 37 -10.84 4.14 -6.18
N ALA A 38 -9.77 4.86 -6.48
CA ALA A 38 -9.05 4.72 -7.74
C ALA A 38 -8.45 3.31 -7.88
N LEU A 39 -7.82 2.79 -6.82
CA LEU A 39 -7.29 1.42 -6.77
C LEU A 39 -8.39 0.36 -6.89
N SER A 40 -9.52 0.55 -6.20
CA SER A 40 -10.69 -0.34 -6.29
C SER A 40 -11.17 -0.48 -7.74
N SER A 41 -11.21 0.64 -8.47
CA SER A 41 -11.58 0.65 -9.89
C SER A 41 -10.49 0.00 -10.76
N TYR A 42 -9.22 0.28 -10.49
CA TYR A 42 -8.09 -0.28 -11.24
C TYR A 42 -7.95 -1.80 -11.07
N LEU A 43 -8.17 -2.31 -9.86
CA LEU A 43 -8.02 -3.74 -9.53
C LEU A 43 -9.29 -4.57 -9.80
N ASP A 44 -10.39 -3.92 -10.17
CA ASP A 44 -11.73 -4.53 -10.25
C ASP A 44 -12.13 -5.24 -8.93
N ARG A 45 -12.02 -4.52 -7.81
CA ARG A 45 -12.34 -5.02 -6.47
C ARG A 45 -13.27 -4.09 -5.73
N LYS A 46 -14.29 -4.65 -5.08
CA LYS A 46 -15.30 -3.90 -4.33
C LYS A 46 -14.72 -3.13 -3.13
N PHE A 47 -13.72 -3.69 -2.46
CA PHE A 47 -13.12 -3.11 -1.26
C PHE A 47 -11.60 -3.07 -1.40
N VAL A 48 -11.00 -1.93 -1.04
CA VAL A 48 -9.56 -1.71 -0.96
C VAL A 48 -9.29 -0.95 0.32
N VAL A 49 -8.25 -1.36 1.04
CA VAL A 49 -7.74 -0.66 2.22
C VAL A 49 -6.23 -0.49 2.04
N THR A 50 -5.76 0.73 2.22
CA THR A 50 -4.35 1.09 2.04
C THR A 50 -3.59 1.08 3.37
N PHE A 51 -2.32 0.71 3.30
CA PHE A 51 -1.41 0.64 4.44
C PHE A 51 -0.11 1.36 4.08
N ASN A 52 0.69 1.70 5.09
CA ASN A 52 1.98 2.36 4.89
C ASN A 52 3.06 1.48 4.23
N SER A 53 2.84 0.17 4.10
CA SER A 53 3.74 -0.77 3.45
C SER A 53 3.02 -2.07 3.10
N ALA A 54 3.61 -2.86 2.19
CA ALA A 54 3.12 -4.20 1.88
C ALA A 54 3.20 -5.16 3.09
N THR A 55 4.22 -5.04 3.95
CA THR A 55 4.34 -5.83 5.17
C THR A 55 3.21 -5.55 6.15
N SER A 56 2.84 -4.28 6.35
CA SER A 56 1.70 -3.90 7.19
C SER A 56 0.38 -4.41 6.63
N ALA A 57 0.20 -4.35 5.30
CA ALA A 57 -0.98 -4.89 4.64
C ALA A 57 -1.08 -6.41 4.81
N LEU A 58 0.03 -7.14 4.60
CA LEU A 58 0.08 -8.59 4.78
C LEU A 58 -0.18 -9.00 6.23
N HIS A 59 0.43 -8.30 7.18
CA HIS A 59 0.16 -8.52 8.61
C HIS A 59 -1.31 -8.25 8.95
N GLY A 60 -1.88 -7.16 8.44
CA GLY A 60 -3.31 -6.86 8.59
C GLY A 60 -4.20 -7.96 7.99
N ALA A 61 -3.81 -8.53 6.85
CA ALA A 61 -4.52 -9.66 6.24
C ALA A 61 -4.46 -10.93 7.11
N TYR A 62 -3.32 -11.23 7.75
CA TYR A 62 -3.21 -12.35 8.68
C TYR A 62 -4.07 -12.17 9.92
N VAL A 63 -4.09 -10.95 10.48
CA VAL A 63 -4.96 -10.61 11.62
C VAL A 63 -6.44 -10.74 11.21
N ALA A 64 -6.82 -10.19 10.05
CA ALA A 64 -8.19 -10.27 9.54
C ALA A 64 -8.60 -11.72 9.18
N GLY A 65 -7.65 -12.54 8.72
CA GLY A 65 -7.84 -13.97 8.48
C GLY A 65 -7.96 -14.80 9.76
N GLY A 66 -7.69 -14.21 10.93
CA GLY A 66 -7.88 -14.83 12.23
C GLY A 66 -6.82 -15.86 12.60
N LEU A 67 -5.60 -15.73 12.05
CA LEU A 67 -4.50 -16.64 12.32
C LEU A 67 -4.08 -16.62 13.80
N LYS A 68 -3.76 -17.79 14.32
CA LYS A 68 -3.44 -18.03 15.72
C LYS A 68 -2.10 -18.74 15.87
N ALA A 69 -1.64 -18.80 17.12
CA ALA A 69 -0.51 -19.65 17.47
C ALA A 69 -0.79 -21.11 17.07
N ASN A 70 0.21 -21.73 16.45
CA ASN A 70 0.18 -23.10 15.90
C ASN A 70 -0.64 -23.27 14.60
N ASP A 71 -1.15 -22.20 13.98
CA ASP A 71 -1.63 -22.27 12.60
C ASP A 71 -0.43 -22.32 11.63
N GLU A 72 -0.62 -22.99 10.50
CA GLU A 72 0.39 -23.11 9.44
C GLU A 72 -0.02 -22.26 8.23
N ILE A 73 0.97 -21.61 7.62
CA ILE A 73 0.82 -20.87 6.35
C ILE A 73 1.80 -21.45 5.35
N ILE A 74 1.31 -21.79 4.16
CA ILE A 74 2.16 -22.18 3.05
C ILE A 74 2.67 -20.93 2.36
N THR A 75 3.98 -20.84 2.16
CA THR A 75 4.65 -19.80 1.37
C THR A 75 5.57 -20.43 0.33
N SER A 76 6.14 -19.60 -0.56
CA SER A 76 7.14 -20.03 -1.54
C SER A 76 8.50 -20.19 -0.87
N ALA A 77 9.26 -21.22 -1.27
CA ALA A 77 10.64 -21.42 -0.82
C ALA A 77 11.58 -20.27 -1.24
N ILE A 78 11.21 -19.51 -2.28
CA ILE A 78 11.94 -18.34 -2.76
C ILE A 78 10.94 -17.16 -2.80
N THR A 79 11.04 -16.30 -1.80
CA THR A 79 10.29 -15.05 -1.66
C THR A 79 11.10 -14.06 -0.82
N PHE A 80 10.61 -12.83 -0.65
CA PHE A 80 11.21 -11.86 0.26
C PHE A 80 10.87 -12.18 1.72
N ALA A 81 11.76 -11.87 2.66
CA ALA A 81 11.63 -12.23 4.08
C ALA A 81 10.41 -11.66 4.81
N ALA A 82 9.66 -10.73 4.19
CA ALA A 82 8.43 -10.21 4.75
C ALA A 82 7.27 -11.23 4.75
N THR A 83 7.38 -12.32 3.97
CA THR A 83 6.38 -13.38 3.84
C THR A 83 6.96 -14.72 4.24
#